data_AF-A0A392PUU5-F1
#
_entry.id   AF-A0A392PUU5-F1
#
_cell.length_a   1.000
_cell.length_b   1.000
_cell.length_c   1.000
_cell.angle_alpha   90.00
_cell.angle_beta   90.00
_cell.angle_gamma   90.00
#
_symmetry.space_group_name_H-M   'P 1'
#
loop_
_entity.id
_entity.type
_entity.pdbx_description
1 polymer ?
#
loop_
_entity_poly.entity_id
_entity_poly.type
_entity_poly.pdbx_seq_one_letter_code
_entity_poly.pdbx_strand_id
1 'polypeptide(L)'
;MSTTRRLHVFSYLNCPENKCILKSYPLDSVFTNLTTEFTEFEYPPNEDYPWGSFQHFNGSCNGILCFADEYTGLVILWNPSIRKFKDLSLFTKPNVPTHIHMTFGFGYDSHTDKYKVVVVLDYSMPDNITTLENWVTYTEVKVHTLGTNIWRSIPTYPFGGVPVQI
;
A
#
# COMPACT_ATOMS: atom_id res chain seq x y z
N MET A 1 12.46 -21.35 -22.45
CA MET A 1 11.68 -20.14 -22.10
C MET A 1 12.67 -19.10 -21.59
N SER A 2 12.84 -17.99 -22.31
CA SER A 2 13.74 -16.91 -21.86
C SER A 2 13.05 -16.15 -20.72
N THR A 3 13.57 -16.26 -19.50
CA THR A 3 13.08 -15.45 -18.38
C THR A 3 13.84 -14.13 -18.36
N THR A 4 13.41 -13.17 -19.18
CA THR A 4 13.96 -11.82 -19.14
C THR A 4 13.63 -11.19 -17.79
N ARG A 5 14.62 -11.10 -16.89
CA ARG A 5 14.49 -10.42 -15.60
C ARG A 5 14.71 -8.92 -15.82
N ARG A 6 13.93 -8.09 -15.13
CA ARG A 6 14.07 -6.63 -15.21
C ARG A 6 14.22 -6.04 -13.81
N LEU A 7 15.13 -5.07 -13.67
CA LEU A 7 15.24 -4.21 -12.50
C LEU A 7 14.33 -3.01 -12.70
N HIS A 8 13.45 -2.76 -11.73
CA HIS A 8 12.57 -1.61 -11.72
C HIS A 8 13.07 -0.61 -10.67
N VAL A 9 13.43 0.60 -11.11
CA VAL A 9 13.84 1.71 -10.26
C VAL A 9 12.71 2.71 -10.22
N PHE A 10 12.12 2.85 -9.04
CA PHE A 10 11.09 3.84 -8.77
C PHE A 10 11.75 5.11 -8.25
N SER A 11 11.44 6.27 -8.85
CA SER A 11 11.99 7.56 -8.45
C SER A 11 10.86 8.57 -8.29
N TYR A 12 10.93 9.34 -7.21
CA TYR A 12 10.00 10.41 -6.91
C TYR A 12 10.72 11.75 -7.02
N LEU A 13 10.21 12.63 -7.88
CA LEU A 13 10.79 13.95 -8.13
C LEU A 13 9.82 15.04 -7.67
N ASN A 14 10.29 15.92 -6.77
CA ASN A 14 9.47 16.89 -6.06
C ASN A 14 9.28 18.25 -6.79
N CYS A 15 9.68 18.40 -8.06
CA CYS A 15 9.59 19.69 -8.77
C CYS A 15 9.73 19.55 -10.29
N PRO A 16 8.99 20.30 -11.14
CA PRO A 16 7.93 21.28 -10.83
C PRO A 16 6.52 20.68 -10.67
N GLU A 17 6.33 19.44 -11.11
CA GLU A 17 5.09 18.67 -11.00
C GLU A 17 5.52 17.34 -10.34
N ASN A 18 4.97 16.99 -9.18
CA ASN A 18 5.35 15.79 -8.43
C ASN A 18 5.33 14.56 -9.35
N LYS A 19 6.48 14.18 -9.91
CA LYS A 19 6.56 13.18 -10.98
C LYS A 19 7.02 11.86 -10.38
N CYS A 20 6.17 10.86 -10.56
CA CYS A 20 6.51 9.48 -10.31
C CYS A 20 7.07 8.88 -11.61
N ILE A 21 8.33 8.44 -11.57
CA ILE A 21 8.99 7.80 -12.71
C ILE A 21 9.37 6.37 -12.32
N LEU A 22 8.91 5.40 -13.10
CA LEU A 22 9.42 4.03 -13.04
C LEU A 22 10.33 3.77 -14.23
N LYS A 23 11.61 3.54 -13.96
CA LYS A 23 12.59 3.12 -14.97
C LYS A 23 12.78 1.62 -14.91
N SER A 24 12.65 0.94 -16.05
CA SER A 24 12.83 -0.51 -16.15
C SER A 24 14.04 -0.87 -17.00
N TYR A 25 14.99 -1.57 -16.40
CA TYR A 25 16.24 -2.02 -17.00
C TYR A 25 16.23 -3.55 -17.15
N PRO A 26 16.71 -4.13 -18.27
CA PRO A 26 17.05 -5.55 -18.30
C PRO A 26 18.11 -5.84 -17.24
N LEU A 27 17.92 -6.92 -16.46
CA LEU A 27 18.80 -7.22 -15.32
C LEU A 27 20.25 -7.44 -15.76
N ASP A 28 20.45 -8.17 -16.87
CA ASP A 28 21.78 -8.46 -17.40
C ASP A 28 22.54 -7.18 -17.79
N SER A 29 21.81 -6.17 -18.27
CA SER A 29 22.40 -4.90 -18.69
C SER A 29 22.99 -4.11 -17.52
N VAL A 30 22.38 -4.18 -16.33
CA VAL A 30 22.88 -3.53 -15.10
C VAL A 30 24.27 -4.03 -14.72
N PHE A 31 24.54 -5.32 -14.95
CA PHE A 31 25.84 -5.92 -14.62
C PHE A 31 26.92 -5.69 -15.70
N THR A 32 26.53 -5.27 -16.90
CA THR A 32 27.46 -5.12 -18.04
C THR A 32 27.92 -3.69 -18.29
N ASN A 33 27.46 -2.69 -17.52
CA ASN A 33 27.82 -1.26 -17.66
C ASN A 33 27.64 -0.68 -19.08
N LEU A 34 26.84 -1.31 -19.93
CA LEU A 34 26.50 -0.78 -21.24
C LEU A 34 25.50 0.37 -21.10
N THR A 35 25.62 1.40 -21.93
CA THR A 35 24.63 2.48 -22.05
C THR A 35 23.31 1.85 -22.51
N THR A 36 22.44 1.54 -21.56
CA THR A 36 21.31 0.65 -21.80
C THR A 36 20.05 1.46 -22.07
N GLU A 37 19.31 1.09 -23.12
CA GLU A 37 17.93 1.56 -23.33
C GLU A 37 17.05 1.14 -22.15
N PHE A 38 16.51 2.12 -21.43
CA PHE A 38 15.56 1.89 -20.35
C PHE A 38 14.16 2.24 -20.83
N THR A 39 13.16 1.54 -20.29
CA THR A 39 11.76 1.93 -20.51
C THR A 39 11.31 2.80 -19.36
N GLU A 40 10.94 4.04 -19.65
CA GLU A 40 10.28 4.93 -18.72
C GLU A 40 8.77 4.70 -18.76
N PHE A 41 8.16 4.51 -17.60
CA PHE A 41 6.72 4.53 -17.45
C PHE A 41 6.35 5.73 -16.61
N GLU A 42 5.55 6.62 -17.19
CA GLU A 42 4.89 7.69 -16.46
C GLU A 42 3.56 7.15 -15.93
N TYR A 43 3.29 7.41 -14.65
CA TYR A 43 1.95 7.25 -14.12
C TYR A 43 1.07 8.33 -14.75
N PRO A 44 -0.03 8.00 -15.47
CA PRO A 44 -0.90 9.02 -16.01
C PRO A 44 -1.54 9.77 -14.83
N PRO A 45 -1.40 11.10 -14.70
CA PRO A 45 -2.16 11.84 -13.70
C PRO A 45 -3.64 11.53 -13.89
N ASN A 46 -4.25 10.83 -12.94
CA ASN A 46 -5.70 10.94 -12.81
C ASN A 46 -5.93 12.37 -12.30
N GLU A 47 -6.68 13.17 -13.05
CA GLU A 47 -7.03 14.55 -12.68
C GLU A 47 -7.70 14.62 -11.28
N ASP A 48 -8.32 13.52 -10.85
CA ASP A 48 -8.96 13.36 -9.54
C ASP A 48 -7.99 13.23 -8.36
N TYR A 49 -6.71 12.93 -8.61
CA TYR A 49 -5.72 12.75 -7.56
C TYR A 49 -4.52 13.66 -7.80
N PRO A 50 -4.39 14.78 -7.06
CA PRO A 50 -3.18 15.59 -7.15
C PRO A 50 -1.98 14.68 -6.85
N TRP A 51 -0.91 14.87 -7.63
CA TRP A 51 0.31 14.06 -7.65
C TRP A 51 1.00 13.78 -6.28
N GLY A 52 0.45 14.27 -5.17
CA GLY A 52 0.84 13.94 -3.80
C GLY A 52 0.25 12.65 -3.21
N SER A 53 -0.59 11.88 -3.92
CA SER A 53 -1.17 10.62 -3.40
C SER A 53 -0.25 9.39 -3.50
N PHE A 54 0.88 9.49 -4.21
CA PHE A 54 1.90 8.43 -4.32
C PHE A 54 2.96 8.45 -3.22
N GLN A 55 2.73 9.17 -2.12
CA GLN A 55 3.76 9.40 -1.11
C GLN A 55 4.31 8.11 -0.48
N HIS A 56 3.56 6.99 -0.51
CA HIS A 56 4.01 5.75 0.13
C HIS A 56 3.90 4.53 -0.79
N PHE A 57 5.06 4.09 -1.29
CA PHE A 57 5.23 2.75 -1.84
C PHE A 57 5.15 1.72 -0.71
N ASN A 58 4.17 0.82 -0.79
CA ASN A 58 3.91 -0.17 0.26
C ASN A 58 4.47 -1.56 -0.08
N GLY A 59 5.01 -1.74 -1.29
CA GLY A 59 5.70 -2.96 -1.68
C GLY A 59 5.31 -3.47 -3.06
N SER A 60 5.82 -4.65 -3.39
CA SER A 60 5.54 -5.32 -4.65
C SER A 60 5.29 -6.81 -4.44
N CYS A 61 4.45 -7.40 -5.28
CA CYS A 61 4.18 -8.83 -5.30
C CYS A 61 3.96 -9.28 -6.75
N ASN A 62 4.72 -10.27 -7.22
CA ASN A 62 4.62 -10.83 -8.58
C ASN A 62 4.64 -9.77 -9.71
N GLY A 63 5.46 -8.72 -9.55
CA GLY A 63 5.57 -7.61 -10.51
C GLY A 63 4.44 -6.57 -10.44
N ILE A 64 3.49 -6.74 -9.53
CA ILE A 64 2.47 -5.72 -9.21
C ILE A 64 3.02 -4.86 -8.07
N LEU A 65 2.99 -3.55 -8.27
CA LEU A 65 3.37 -2.53 -7.29
C LEU A 65 2.11 -2.07 -6.53
N CYS A 66 2.24 -1.84 -5.23
CA CYS A 66 1.18 -1.32 -4.38
C CYS A 66 1.58 0.04 -3.79
N PHE A 67 0.72 1.03 -4.02
CA PHE A 67 0.84 2.37 -3.44
C PHE A 67 -0.37 2.61 -2.55
N ALA A 68 -0.16 3.29 -1.43
CA ALA A 68 -1.25 3.70 -0.57
C ALA A 68 -0.97 5.08 0.02
N ASP A 69 -2.04 5.79 0.28
CA ASP A 69 -2.04 7.09 0.97
C ASP A 69 -2.56 6.87 2.39
N GLU A 70 -1.70 7.12 3.37
CA GLU A 70 -2.02 6.98 4.80
C GLU A 70 -3.02 8.02 5.31
N TYR A 71 -3.22 9.13 4.60
CA TYR A 71 -4.21 10.15 4.97
C TYR A 71 -5.58 9.81 4.40
N THR A 72 -5.66 9.57 3.09
CA THR A 72 -6.95 9.31 2.42
C THR A 72 -7.40 7.85 2.54
N GLY A 73 -6.48 6.91 2.74
CA GLY A 73 -6.75 5.47 2.69
C GLY A 73 -6.88 4.95 1.26
N LEU A 74 -6.56 5.76 0.25
CA LEU A 74 -6.54 5.35 -1.16
C LEU A 74 -5.46 4.29 -1.36
N VAL A 75 -5.79 3.24 -2.12
CA VAL A 75 -4.82 2.21 -2.52
C VAL A 75 -4.87 2.03 -4.03
N ILE A 76 -3.70 2.07 -4.66
CA ILE A 76 -3.53 1.92 -6.11
C ILE A 76 -2.61 0.73 -6.37
N LEU A 77 -3.07 -0.21 -7.19
CA LEU A 77 -2.27 -1.31 -7.70
C LEU A 77 -1.84 -1.02 -9.13
N TRP A 78 -0.55 -1.16 -9.40
CA TRP A 78 0.02 -0.95 -10.71
C TRP A 78 0.77 -2.18 -11.19
N ASN A 79 0.43 -2.68 -12.38
CA ASN A 79 1.26 -3.63 -13.13
C ASN A 79 1.95 -2.93 -14.30
N PRO A 80 3.25 -2.59 -14.19
CA PRO A 80 4.00 -1.91 -15.24
C PRO A 80 4.13 -2.74 -16.52
N SER A 81 4.23 -4.07 -16.41
CA SER A 81 4.43 -4.97 -17.55
C SER A 81 3.27 -4.95 -18.54
N ILE A 82 2.04 -4.74 -18.03
CA ILE A 82 0.83 -4.61 -18.86
C ILE A 82 0.25 -3.20 -18.86
N ARG A 83 0.94 -2.24 -18.24
CA ARG A 83 0.53 -0.83 -18.11
C ARG A 83 -0.90 -0.65 -17.58
N LYS A 84 -1.30 -1.47 -16.61
CA LYS A 84 -2.65 -1.41 -16.00
C LYS A 84 -2.59 -0.91 -14.57
N PHE A 85 -3.53 -0.03 -14.25
CA PHE A 85 -3.77 0.49 -12.92
C PHE A 85 -5.12 0.00 -12.41
N LYS A 86 -5.23 -0.12 -11.09
CA LYS A 86 -6.47 -0.46 -10.41
C LYS A 86 -6.53 0.25 -9.08
N ASP A 87 -7.46 1.19 -8.98
CA ASP A 87 -7.82 1.82 -7.73
C ASP A 87 -8.73 0.87 -6.95
N LEU A 88 -8.46 0.74 -5.66
CA LEU A 88 -9.33 0.02 -4.75
C LEU A 88 -10.40 0.96 -4.20
N SER A 89 -11.58 0.42 -3.91
CA SER A 89 -12.63 1.16 -3.19
C SER A 89 -12.08 1.71 -1.88
N LEU A 90 -12.54 2.87 -1.43
CA LEU A 90 -12.22 3.34 -0.08
C LEU A 90 -12.87 2.43 0.98
N PHE A 91 -12.25 2.34 2.16
CA PHE A 91 -12.83 1.68 3.33
C PHE A 91 -13.33 2.73 4.33
N THR A 92 -14.37 2.36 5.09
CA THR A 92 -14.86 3.20 6.19
C THR A 92 -13.80 3.30 7.27
N LYS A 93 -13.52 4.51 7.73
CA LYS A 93 -12.64 4.75 8.88
C LYS A 93 -13.48 4.92 10.17
N PRO A 94 -12.96 4.52 11.33
CA PRO A 94 -13.53 4.87 12.63
C PRO A 94 -13.77 6.38 12.74
N ASN A 95 -14.93 6.78 13.28
CA ASN A 95 -15.20 8.18 13.57
C ASN A 95 -14.65 8.52 14.96
N VAL A 96 -13.39 8.92 15.03
CA VAL A 96 -12.67 9.18 16.28
C VAL A 96 -12.07 10.59 16.30
N PRO A 97 -11.93 11.20 17.48
CA PRO A 97 -11.37 12.54 17.61
C PRO A 97 -9.84 12.55 17.39
N THR A 98 -9.17 11.41 17.43
CA THR A 98 -7.72 11.29 17.23
C THR A 98 -7.36 11.01 15.78
N HIS A 99 -6.11 11.30 15.43
CA HIS A 99 -5.53 10.79 14.19
C HIS A 99 -5.55 9.25 14.18
N ILE A 100 -5.77 8.67 13.01
CA ILE A 100 -5.77 7.21 12.78
C ILE A 100 -4.50 6.88 12.01
N HIS A 101 -3.60 6.13 12.64
CA HIS A 101 -2.42 5.64 11.98
C HIS A 101 -2.78 4.45 11.11
N MET A 102 -2.36 4.46 9.84
CA MET A 102 -2.68 3.43 8.86
C MET A 102 -1.40 2.76 8.34
N THR A 103 -1.30 1.45 8.51
CA THR A 103 -0.20 0.65 7.95
C THR A 103 -0.75 -0.34 6.92
N PHE A 104 -0.17 -0.39 5.73
CA PHE A 104 -0.64 -1.26 4.66
C PHE A 104 0.31 -2.42 4.39
N GLY A 105 -0.25 -3.52 3.88
CA GLY A 105 0.48 -4.65 3.37
C GLY A 105 -0.17 -5.19 2.10
N PHE A 106 0.64 -5.64 1.15
CA PHE A 106 0.18 -6.22 -0.10
C PHE A 106 0.84 -7.58 -0.34
N GLY A 107 0.05 -8.56 -0.76
CA GLY A 107 0.57 -9.90 -1.02
C GLY A 107 -0.36 -10.78 -1.83
N TYR A 108 0.16 -11.94 -2.21
CA TYR A 108 -0.57 -12.99 -2.91
C TYR A 108 -0.84 -14.14 -1.93
N ASP A 109 -2.10 -14.51 -1.80
CA ASP A 109 -2.53 -15.67 -1.05
C ASP A 109 -2.61 -16.87 -2.01
N SER A 110 -1.63 -17.77 -1.90
CA SER A 110 -1.52 -18.97 -2.73
C SER A 110 -2.59 -20.02 -2.48
N HIS A 111 -3.25 -20.01 -1.32
CA HIS A 111 -4.34 -20.93 -1.02
C HIS A 111 -5.61 -20.52 -1.77
N THR A 112 -5.89 -19.21 -1.83
CA THR A 112 -7.08 -18.69 -2.52
C THR A 112 -6.83 -18.26 -3.97
N ASP A 113 -5.56 -18.25 -4.41
CA ASP A 113 -5.12 -17.71 -5.70
C ASP A 113 -5.60 -16.27 -5.93
N LYS A 114 -5.46 -15.43 -4.90
CA LYS A 114 -5.89 -14.02 -4.93
C LYS A 114 -4.85 -13.12 -4.32
N TYR A 115 -4.70 -11.94 -4.93
CA TYR A 115 -4.00 -10.84 -4.30
C TYR A 115 -4.87 -10.19 -3.24
N LYS A 116 -4.25 -9.78 -2.14
CA LYS A 116 -4.89 -9.14 -1.00
C LYS A 116 -4.11 -7.90 -0.58
N VAL A 117 -4.84 -6.87 -0.21
CA VAL A 117 -4.32 -5.72 0.51
C VAL A 117 -4.87 -5.78 1.92
N VAL A 118 -4.02 -5.58 2.90
CA VAL A 118 -4.36 -5.46 4.32
C VAL A 118 -4.07 -4.03 4.74
N VAL A 119 -4.95 -3.45 5.55
CA VAL A 119 -4.70 -2.21 6.28
C VAL A 119 -4.94 -2.45 7.75
N VAL A 120 -4.01 -2.00 8.58
CA VAL A 120 -4.12 -1.95 10.04
C VAL A 120 -4.36 -0.49 10.41
N LEU A 121 -5.44 -0.23 11.13
CA LEU A 121 -5.83 1.08 11.62
C LEU A 121 -5.63 1.10 13.13
N ASP A 122 -4.70 1.92 13.61
CA ASP A 122 -4.44 2.13 15.03
C ASP A 122 -4.91 3.53 15.44
N TYR A 123 -5.71 3.60 16.50
CA TYR A 123 -6.26 4.86 17.02
C TYR A 123 -6.56 4.78 18.50
N SER A 124 -6.77 5.92 19.16
CA SER A 124 -7.08 5.96 20.59
C SER A 124 -8.40 6.68 20.85
N MET A 125 -9.19 6.19 21.79
CA MET A 125 -10.40 6.89 22.25
C MET A 125 -10.33 7.14 23.76
N PRO A 126 -10.99 8.20 24.26
CA PRO A 126 -11.15 8.39 25.70
C PRO A 126 -11.83 7.17 26.32
N ASP A 127 -11.33 6.73 27.48
CA ASP A 127 -12.01 5.71 28.27
C ASP A 127 -13.34 6.26 28.81
N ASN A 128 -14.46 5.66 28.42
CA ASN A 128 -15.79 6.08 28.87
C ASN A 128 -16.11 5.65 30.30
N ILE A 129 -15.25 4.84 30.94
CA ILE A 129 -15.51 4.20 32.24
C ILE A 129 -14.80 4.93 33.38
N THR A 130 -13.65 5.56 33.16
CA THR A 130 -12.84 6.17 34.23
C THR A 130 -12.71 7.70 34.07
N THR A 131 -12.94 8.45 35.16
CA THR A 131 -12.96 9.92 35.19
C THR A 131 -11.58 10.58 35.26
N LEU A 132 -10.55 9.99 34.66
CA LEU A 132 -9.24 10.63 34.44
C LEU A 132 -8.71 10.21 33.07
N GLU A 133 -8.20 11.19 32.32
CA GLU A 133 -7.34 11.26 31.10
C GLU A 133 -6.78 9.97 30.43
N ASN A 134 -7.45 8.84 30.55
CA ASN A 134 -6.99 7.56 30.06
C ASN A 134 -7.48 7.39 28.61
N TRP A 135 -6.54 7.05 27.75
CA TRP A 135 -6.78 6.73 26.35
C TRP A 135 -6.66 5.23 26.16
N VAL A 136 -7.66 4.62 25.53
CA VAL A 136 -7.62 3.21 25.14
C VAL A 136 -7.26 3.13 23.67
N THR A 137 -6.20 2.37 23.36
CA THR A 137 -5.80 2.10 21.97
C THR A 137 -6.60 0.95 21.39
N TYR A 138 -7.06 1.13 20.16
CA TYR A 138 -7.79 0.16 19.39
C TYR A 138 -7.05 -0.11 18.08
N THR A 139 -7.12 -1.36 17.63
CA THR A 139 -6.59 -1.80 16.35
C THR A 139 -7.72 -2.44 15.55
N GLU A 140 -8.01 -1.90 14.37
CA GLU A 140 -8.88 -2.52 13.37
C GLU A 140 -8.05 -3.04 12.19
N VAL A 141 -8.34 -4.25 11.72
CA VAL A 141 -7.69 -4.81 10.53
C VAL A 141 -8.72 -4.99 9.43
N LYS A 142 -8.47 -4.42 8.25
CA LYS A 142 -9.31 -4.58 7.07
C LYS A 142 -8.53 -5.22 5.94
N VAL A 143 -9.21 -6.07 5.18
CA VAL A 143 -8.62 -6.79 4.05
C VAL A 143 -9.47 -6.59 2.81
N HIS A 144 -8.83 -6.20 1.72
CA HIS A 144 -9.41 -6.18 0.39
C HIS A 144 -8.87 -7.36 -0.41
N THR A 145 -9.76 -8.13 -1.03
CA THR A 145 -9.37 -9.19 -1.96
C THR A 145 -9.57 -8.70 -3.39
N LEU A 146 -8.50 -8.74 -4.20
CA LEU A 146 -8.56 -8.28 -5.58
C LEU A 146 -9.61 -9.08 -6.38
N GLY A 147 -10.51 -8.35 -7.05
CA GLY A 147 -11.65 -8.92 -7.77
C GLY A 147 -12.99 -8.88 -7.03
N THR A 148 -12.99 -8.60 -5.72
CA THR A 148 -14.24 -8.47 -4.92
C THR A 148 -14.73 -7.03 -4.79
N ASN A 149 -13.85 -6.04 -4.99
CA ASN A 149 -14.10 -4.59 -4.81
C ASN A 149 -14.67 -4.21 -3.43
N ILE A 150 -14.46 -5.03 -2.39
CA ILE A 150 -15.00 -4.82 -1.04
C ILE A 150 -13.90 -5.03 -0.01
N TRP A 151 -13.90 -4.18 1.02
CA TRP A 151 -13.10 -4.36 2.24
C TRP A 151 -13.88 -5.12 3.29
N ARG A 152 -13.27 -6.15 3.87
CA ARG A 152 -13.82 -6.88 5.02
C ARG A 152 -13.00 -6.59 6.27
N SER A 153 -13.65 -6.38 7.40
CA SER A 153 -12.97 -6.36 8.70
C SER A 153 -12.64 -7.79 9.13
N ILE A 154 -11.45 -7.98 9.69
CA ILE A 154 -11.11 -9.21 10.39
C ILE A 154 -11.43 -8.98 11.87
N PRO A 155 -12.15 -9.90 12.55
CA PRO A 155 -12.32 -9.83 13.98
C PRO A 155 -10.97 -9.75 14.67
N THR A 156 -10.83 -8.84 15.62
CA THR A 156 -9.63 -8.81 16.48
C THR A 156 -9.46 -10.18 17.13
N TYR A 157 -8.29 -10.77 16.94
CA TYR A 157 -7.95 -12.00 17.66
C TYR A 157 -7.91 -11.64 19.16
N PRO A 158 -8.53 -12.43 20.05
CA PRO A 158 -8.70 -12.06 21.47
C PRO A 158 -7.40 -12.01 22.30
N PHE A 159 -6.23 -12.22 21.68
CA PHE A 159 -4.93 -12.16 22.33
C PHE A 159 -4.22 -10.84 22.00
N GLY A 160 -4.80 -9.72 22.40
CA GLY A 160 -3.98 -8.56 22.73
C GLY A 160 -3.00 -9.02 23.81
N GLY A 161 -1.71 -9.09 23.47
CA GLY A 161 -0.68 -9.68 24.31
C GLY A 161 -0.67 -9.05 25.69
N VAL A 162 -1.08 -9.81 26.71
CA VAL A 162 -0.71 -9.51 28.09
C VAL A 162 0.79 -9.78 28.16
N PRO A 163 1.64 -8.81 28.55
CA PRO A 163 3.04 -9.09 28.79
C PRO A 163 3.12 -10.11 29.93
N VAL A 164 3.48 -11.34 29.61
CA VAL A 164 3.87 -12.32 30.62
C VAL A 164 5.20 -11.83 31.17
N GLN A 165 5.20 -11.31 32.39
CA GLN A 165 6.43 -11.18 33.16
C GLN A 165 6.99 -12.59 33.36
N ILE A 166 8.16 -12.84 32.79
CA ILE A 166 9.01 -14.00 33.10
C ILE A 166 9.84 -13.65 34.33
#